data_AF-A0A2U8E714-F1
#
_entry.id   AF-A0A2U8E714-F1
#
_cell.length_a   1.000
_cell.length_b   1.000
_cell.length_c   1.000
_cell.angle_alpha   90.00
_cell.angle_beta   90.00
_cell.angle_gamma   90.00
#
_symmetry.space_group_name_H-M   'P 1'
#
loop_
_entity.id
_entity.type
_entity.pdbx_description
1 polymer ?
#
loop_
_entity_poly.entity_id
_entity_poly.type
_entity_poly.pdbx_seq_one_letter_code
_entity_poly.pdbx_strand_id
1 'polypeptide(L)'
;MGSFPQVHYPRRSVRDAQYKLILNINHAKENPHYALYLKGAGHFSTGTKEEEINASSDTIKQAYNTWRFPPEYELYDLNNDPDEWNNLAGNPEYKETLERLKNELYKWRKETKDMILDPKKLQMLNKEMESAFKNMKTRDYRKDKSFKFEYLQYLAPVE
;
A
#
# COMPACT_ATOMS: atom_id res chain seq x y z
N MET A 1 -5.46 1.40 16.08
CA MET A 1 -4.86 0.70 14.92
C MET A 1 -4.00 -0.44 15.47
N GLY A 2 -4.47 -1.68 15.37
CA GLY A 2 -3.63 -2.85 15.69
C GLY A 2 -2.60 -2.97 14.57
N SER A 3 -1.39 -2.48 14.78
CA SER A 3 -0.38 -2.49 13.71
C SER A 3 0.07 -3.94 13.48
N PHE A 4 0.02 -4.38 12.23
CA PHE A 4 0.60 -5.63 11.74
C PHE A 4 1.86 -5.23 10.94
N PRO A 5 3.00 -4.99 11.62
CA PRO A 5 4.15 -4.28 11.01
C PRO A 5 4.71 -5.02 9.79
N GLN A 6 4.53 -6.35 9.73
CA GLN A 6 4.92 -7.18 8.60
C GLN A 6 4.23 -6.85 7.27
N VAL A 7 3.11 -6.13 7.26
CA VAL A 7 2.40 -5.72 6.03
C VAL A 7 2.33 -4.20 5.88
N HIS A 8 3.20 -3.47 6.57
CA HIS A 8 3.23 -2.00 6.46
C HIS A 8 3.58 -1.57 5.03
N TYR A 9 2.56 -1.18 4.28
CA TYR A 9 2.67 -0.70 2.90
C TYR A 9 1.60 0.36 2.64
N PRO A 10 1.84 1.62 3.09
CA PRO A 10 0.81 2.65 3.09
C PRO A 10 0.42 3.00 1.66
N ARG A 11 -0.90 2.96 1.41
CA ARG A 11 -1.54 3.36 0.16
C ARG A 11 -2.60 4.40 0.44
N ARG A 12 -2.90 5.21 -0.58
CA ARG A 12 -3.99 6.18 -0.58
C ARG A 12 -4.70 6.07 -1.93
N SER A 13 -5.98 6.39 -1.98
CA SER A 13 -6.72 6.40 -3.23
C SER A 13 -7.76 7.50 -3.23
N VAL A 14 -8.12 7.93 -4.44
CA VAL A 14 -9.27 8.79 -4.71
C VAL A 14 -9.95 8.24 -5.96
N ARG A 15 -11.26 8.41 -6.06
CA ARG A 15 -11.99 8.12 -7.29
C ARG A 15 -13.04 9.19 -7.54
N ASP A 16 -13.35 9.40 -8.79
CA ASP A 16 -14.57 10.08 -9.20
C ASP A 16 -15.60 9.05 -9.72
N ALA A 17 -16.49 9.48 -10.61
CA ALA A 17 -17.52 8.64 -11.20
C ALA A 17 -16.96 7.63 -12.22
N GLN A 18 -15.83 7.95 -12.88
CA GLN A 18 -15.24 7.14 -13.95
C GLN A 18 -13.85 6.64 -13.58
N TYR A 19 -13.01 7.47 -12.99
CA TYR A 19 -11.60 7.15 -12.79
C TYR A 19 -11.26 6.92 -11.32
N LYS A 20 -10.35 5.98 -11.08
CA LYS A 20 -9.73 5.71 -9.77
C LYS A 20 -8.23 5.88 -9.85
N LEU A 21 -7.68 6.63 -8.90
CA LEU A 21 -6.24 6.76 -8.67
C LEU A 21 -5.85 6.04 -7.37
N ILE A 22 -4.79 5.24 -7.42
CA ILE A 22 -4.10 4.67 -6.26
C ILE A 22 -2.68 5.24 -6.21
N LEU A 23 -2.27 5.70 -5.04
CA LEU A 23 -0.92 6.12 -4.71
C LEU A 23 -0.25 5.07 -3.82
N ASN A 24 0.83 4.47 -4.33
CA ASN A 24 1.69 3.54 -3.61
C ASN A 24 2.89 4.30 -3.03
N ILE A 25 2.78 4.71 -1.75
CA ILE A 25 3.75 5.62 -1.12
C ILE A 25 5.15 4.98 -1.02
N ASN A 26 5.21 3.68 -0.76
CA ASN A 26 6.46 2.93 -0.63
C ASN A 26 6.77 2.07 -1.89
N HIS A 27 6.35 2.52 -3.09
CA HIS A 27 6.47 1.78 -4.36
C HIS A 27 7.89 1.28 -4.69
N ALA A 28 8.93 1.96 -4.21
CA ALA A 28 10.33 1.56 -4.42
C ALA A 28 10.72 0.24 -3.70
N LYS A 29 9.84 -0.30 -2.86
CA LYS A 29 10.02 -1.58 -2.16
C LYS A 29 8.99 -2.60 -2.66
N GLU A 30 9.38 -3.88 -2.66
CA GLU A 30 8.45 -4.98 -2.87
C GLU A 30 7.30 -4.92 -1.85
N ASN A 31 6.08 -5.15 -2.33
CA ASN A 31 4.89 -5.19 -1.49
C ASN A 31 4.93 -6.41 -0.55
N PRO A 32 5.04 -6.20 0.78
CA PRO A 32 5.21 -7.31 1.73
C PRO A 32 3.97 -8.21 1.84
N HIS A 33 2.81 -7.75 1.36
CA HIS A 33 1.61 -8.60 1.27
C HIS A 33 1.83 -9.80 0.33
N TYR A 34 2.63 -9.65 -0.74
CA TYR A 34 2.88 -10.70 -1.72
C TYR A 34 3.38 -11.99 -1.05
N ALA A 35 4.48 -11.90 -0.30
CA ALA A 35 5.10 -13.03 0.39
C ALA A 35 4.20 -13.66 1.47
N LEU A 36 3.26 -12.90 2.03
CA LEU A 36 2.32 -13.41 3.04
C LEU A 36 1.23 -14.28 2.41
N TYR A 37 0.69 -13.85 1.26
CA TYR A 37 -0.37 -14.57 0.55
C TYR A 37 0.14 -15.77 -0.24
N LEU A 38 1.46 -15.86 -0.53
CA LEU A 38 2.06 -17.05 -1.14
C LEU A 38 2.06 -18.30 -0.26
N LYS A 39 1.94 -18.12 1.06
CA LYS A 39 2.16 -19.21 2.03
C LYS A 39 0.87 -19.92 2.44
N GLY A 40 -0.30 -19.37 2.09
CA GLY A 40 -1.61 -19.90 2.49
C GLY A 40 -1.68 -20.25 4.00
N ALA A 41 -1.05 -19.44 4.84
CA ALA A 41 -0.80 -19.79 6.24
C ALA A 41 -1.26 -18.69 7.21
N GLY A 42 -1.73 -19.11 8.40
CA GLY A 42 -2.20 -18.21 9.45
C GLY A 42 -3.63 -17.73 9.22
N HIS A 43 -3.90 -16.43 9.43
CA HIS A 43 -5.24 -15.84 9.29
C HIS A 43 -5.75 -15.75 7.85
N PHE A 44 -4.87 -15.99 6.86
CA PHE A 44 -5.20 -15.97 5.44
C PHE A 44 -5.25 -17.42 4.95
N SER A 45 -6.38 -18.10 5.21
CA SER A 45 -6.64 -19.47 4.75
C SER A 45 -6.79 -19.60 3.23
N THR A 46 -6.85 -18.46 2.54
CA THR A 46 -6.98 -18.35 1.08
C THR A 46 -5.81 -17.52 0.55
N GLY A 47 -4.78 -18.21 0.08
CA GLY A 47 -3.63 -17.65 -0.63
C GLY A 47 -3.46 -18.31 -2.00
N THR A 48 -2.43 -17.91 -2.73
CA THR A 48 -2.01 -18.56 -3.99
C THR A 48 -0.63 -19.15 -3.79
N LYS A 49 -0.18 -20.04 -4.66
CA LYS A 49 1.20 -20.53 -4.72
C LYS A 49 1.95 -19.95 -5.91
N GLU A 50 3.27 -19.90 -5.82
CA GLU A 50 4.11 -19.40 -6.91
C GLU A 50 3.94 -20.27 -8.17
N GLU A 51 3.77 -21.57 -8.01
CA GLU A 51 3.52 -22.51 -9.11
C GLU A 51 2.18 -22.22 -9.82
N GLU A 52 1.15 -21.83 -9.07
CA GLU A 52 -0.17 -21.48 -9.61
C GLU A 52 -0.10 -20.18 -10.42
N ILE A 53 0.63 -19.17 -9.93
CA ILE A 53 0.89 -17.93 -10.68
C ILE A 53 1.68 -18.25 -11.96
N ASN A 54 2.74 -19.06 -11.88
CA ASN A 54 3.57 -19.40 -13.03
C ASN A 54 2.83 -20.22 -14.10
N ALA A 55 1.85 -21.03 -13.69
CA ALA A 55 0.98 -21.78 -14.60
C ALA A 55 -0.19 -20.96 -15.19
N SER A 56 -0.43 -19.75 -14.68
CA SER A 56 -1.54 -18.89 -15.12
C SER A 56 -1.26 -18.16 -16.44
N SER A 57 -2.27 -17.48 -16.97
CA SER A 57 -2.14 -16.65 -18.18
C SER A 57 -1.21 -15.45 -17.94
N ASP A 58 -0.67 -14.88 -19.02
CA ASP A 58 0.23 -13.73 -18.94
C ASP A 58 -0.43 -12.51 -18.26
N THR A 59 -1.73 -12.32 -18.47
CA THR A 59 -2.52 -11.29 -17.78
C THR A 59 -2.50 -11.46 -16.26
N ILE A 60 -2.67 -12.70 -15.77
CA ILE A 60 -2.65 -12.99 -14.34
C ILE A 60 -1.24 -12.84 -13.77
N LYS A 61 -0.21 -13.32 -14.48
CA LYS A 61 1.19 -13.11 -14.11
C LYS A 61 1.52 -11.62 -14.00
N GLN A 62 1.08 -10.82 -14.96
CA GLN A 62 1.29 -9.38 -14.96
C GLN A 62 0.58 -8.70 -13.79
N ALA A 63 -0.67 -9.08 -13.47
CA ALA A 63 -1.37 -8.55 -12.31
C ALA A 63 -0.65 -8.89 -10.99
N TYR A 64 -0.19 -10.13 -10.81
CA TYR A 64 0.61 -10.50 -9.63
C TYR A 64 1.94 -9.75 -9.59
N ASN A 65 2.59 -9.53 -10.73
CA ASN A 65 3.82 -8.75 -10.81
C ASN A 65 3.59 -7.27 -10.45
N THR A 66 2.53 -6.65 -10.96
CA THR A 66 2.12 -5.28 -10.57
C THR A 66 1.79 -5.23 -9.09
N TRP A 67 1.08 -6.22 -8.55
CA TRP A 67 0.77 -6.25 -7.12
C TRP A 67 2.03 -6.42 -6.24
N ARG A 68 3.02 -7.17 -6.73
CA ARG A 68 4.32 -7.38 -6.08
C ARG A 68 5.20 -6.12 -6.15
N PHE A 69 5.22 -5.44 -7.30
CA PHE A 69 6.02 -4.26 -7.59
C PHE A 69 5.14 -3.14 -8.16
N PRO A 70 4.25 -2.55 -7.34
CA PRO A 70 3.31 -1.56 -7.85
C PRO A 70 4.06 -0.28 -8.22
N PRO A 71 3.68 0.42 -9.32
CA PRO A 71 4.22 1.74 -9.63
C PRO A 71 3.75 2.77 -8.59
N GLU A 72 4.38 3.95 -8.56
CA GLU A 72 3.97 5.03 -7.63
C GLU A 72 2.49 5.39 -7.78
N TYR A 73 2.01 5.47 -9.02
CA TYR A 73 0.61 5.77 -9.33
C TYR A 73 0.01 4.68 -10.20
N GLU A 74 -1.23 4.31 -9.87
CA GLU A 74 -2.09 3.45 -10.69
C GLU A 74 -3.39 4.20 -11.00
N LEU A 75 -3.72 4.34 -12.29
CA LEU A 75 -4.92 5.04 -12.76
C LEU A 75 -5.78 4.06 -13.56
N TYR A 76 -7.05 3.92 -13.22
CA TYR A 76 -7.99 3.01 -13.88
C TYR A 76 -9.25 3.73 -14.32
N ASP A 77 -9.75 3.39 -15.50
CA ASP A 77 -11.07 3.79 -16.01
C ASP A 77 -12.09 2.73 -15.63
N LEU A 78 -12.84 2.95 -14.56
CA LEU A 78 -13.80 1.98 -14.01
C LEU A 78 -15.01 1.73 -14.93
N ASN A 79 -15.26 2.60 -15.92
CA ASN A 79 -16.35 2.37 -16.87
C ASN A 79 -15.95 1.38 -17.96
N ASN A 80 -14.71 1.49 -18.46
CA ASN A 80 -14.20 0.65 -19.54
C ASN A 80 -13.39 -0.55 -19.04
N ASP A 81 -12.88 -0.48 -17.81
CA ASP A 81 -12.04 -1.47 -17.13
C ASP A 81 -12.49 -1.63 -15.66
N PRO A 82 -13.68 -2.20 -15.43
CA PRO A 82 -14.28 -2.32 -14.09
C PRO A 82 -13.46 -3.19 -13.13
N ASP A 83 -12.61 -4.08 -13.67
CA ASP A 83 -11.75 -4.99 -12.93
C ASP A 83 -10.31 -4.45 -12.76
N GLU A 84 -10.03 -3.23 -13.22
CA GLU A 84 -8.75 -2.53 -13.02
C GLU A 84 -7.52 -3.29 -13.59
N TRP A 85 -7.65 -3.92 -14.75
CA TRP A 85 -6.57 -4.65 -15.40
C TRP A 85 -5.54 -3.74 -16.10
N ASN A 86 -5.96 -2.56 -16.54
CA ASN A 86 -5.20 -1.68 -17.41
C ASN A 86 -4.82 -0.39 -16.69
N ASN A 87 -3.59 -0.34 -16.16
CA ASN A 87 -3.08 0.89 -15.54
C ASN A 87 -2.74 1.95 -16.60
N LEU A 88 -3.47 3.06 -16.57
CA LEU A 88 -3.37 4.20 -17.49
C LEU A 88 -2.39 5.29 -17.03
N ALA A 89 -1.76 5.15 -15.85
CA ALA A 89 -0.93 6.21 -15.27
C ALA A 89 0.30 6.58 -16.12
N GLY A 90 0.80 5.64 -16.94
CA GLY A 90 1.90 5.88 -17.87
C GLY A 90 1.46 6.37 -19.26
N ASN A 91 0.16 6.41 -19.55
CA ASN A 91 -0.36 6.79 -20.86
C ASN A 91 -0.46 8.33 -20.98
N PRO A 92 0.24 8.97 -21.95
CA PRO A 92 0.19 10.42 -22.15
C PRO A 92 -1.22 10.99 -22.38
N GLU A 93 -2.13 10.22 -22.97
CA GLU A 93 -3.52 10.64 -23.23
C GLU A 93 -4.30 10.89 -21.92
N TYR A 94 -3.93 10.22 -20.83
CA TYR A 94 -4.60 10.32 -19.54
C TYR A 94 -3.87 11.25 -18.56
N LYS A 95 -2.85 11.99 -19.02
CA LYS A 95 -2.03 12.85 -18.17
C LYS A 95 -2.85 13.89 -17.40
N GLU A 96 -3.82 14.53 -18.06
CA GLU A 96 -4.67 15.53 -17.41
C GLU A 96 -5.55 14.92 -16.31
N THR A 97 -6.13 13.75 -16.59
CA THR A 97 -6.92 12.98 -15.61
C THR A 97 -6.06 12.56 -14.42
N LEU A 98 -4.84 12.07 -14.67
CA LEU A 98 -3.89 11.70 -13.63
C LEU A 98 -3.57 12.89 -12.72
N GLU A 99 -3.16 14.03 -13.29
CA GLU A 99 -2.80 15.21 -12.50
C GLU A 99 -3.99 15.79 -11.73
N ARG A 100 -5.18 15.80 -12.33
CA ARG A 100 -6.42 16.21 -11.64
C ARG A 100 -6.66 15.35 -10.39
N LEU A 101 -6.63 14.03 -10.52
CA LEU A 101 -6.85 13.12 -9.39
C LEU A 101 -5.72 13.16 -8.36
N LYS A 102 -4.46 13.35 -8.79
CA LYS A 102 -3.33 13.57 -7.86
C LYS A 102 -3.56 14.82 -7.01
N ASN A 103 -4.02 15.91 -7.63
CA ASN A 103 -4.32 17.16 -6.92
C ASN A 103 -5.48 16.99 -5.93
N GLU A 104 -6.57 16.33 -6.33
CA GLU A 104 -7.69 16.06 -5.43
C GLU A 104 -7.28 15.16 -4.26
N LEU A 105 -6.50 14.10 -4.52
CA LEU A 105 -5.98 13.24 -3.46
C LEU A 105 -5.09 14.03 -2.50
N TYR A 106 -4.18 14.84 -3.03
CA TYR A 106 -3.28 15.65 -2.22
C TYR A 106 -4.03 16.68 -1.37
N LYS A 107 -5.02 17.36 -1.95
CA LYS A 107 -5.91 18.29 -1.26
C LYS A 107 -6.64 17.60 -0.11
N TRP A 108 -7.30 16.47 -0.38
CA TRP A 108 -8.01 15.71 0.65
C TRP A 108 -7.08 15.25 1.79
N ARG A 109 -5.87 14.79 1.45
CA ARG A 109 -4.84 14.43 2.44
C ARG A 109 -4.45 15.62 3.33
N LYS A 110 -4.37 16.84 2.80
CA LYS A 110 -4.14 18.04 3.63
C LYS A 110 -5.33 18.35 4.54
N GLU A 111 -6.53 18.38 3.96
CA GLU A 111 -7.76 18.74 4.67
C GLU A 111 -8.04 17.79 5.84
N THR A 112 -7.75 16.51 5.64
CA THR A 112 -7.87 15.47 6.67
C THR A 112 -6.66 15.34 7.58
N LYS A 113 -5.67 16.24 7.46
CA LYS A 113 -4.42 16.24 8.23
C LYS A 113 -3.70 14.88 8.17
N ASP A 114 -3.58 14.27 6.99
CA ASP A 114 -2.85 13.01 6.79
C ASP A 114 -1.40 13.15 7.23
N MET A 115 -1.07 12.57 8.39
CA MET A 115 0.22 12.78 9.06
C MET A 115 1.41 12.26 8.27
N ILE A 116 1.21 11.27 7.40
CA ILE A 116 2.28 10.71 6.55
C ILE A 116 2.43 11.48 5.23
N LEU A 117 1.75 12.63 5.09
CA LEU A 117 2.07 13.62 4.06
C LEU A 117 3.40 14.33 4.37
N ASP A 118 3.77 14.44 5.65
CA ASP A 118 5.10 14.90 6.08
C ASP A 118 6.15 13.78 5.85
N PRO A 119 7.16 14.01 5.00
CA PRO A 119 8.20 13.01 4.71
C PRO A 119 8.97 12.55 5.96
N LYS A 120 9.16 13.42 6.96
CA LYS A 120 9.85 13.06 8.22
C LYS A 120 9.00 12.08 9.02
N LYS A 121 7.71 12.35 9.16
CA LYS A 121 6.76 11.46 9.86
C LYS A 121 6.63 10.11 9.15
N LEU A 122 6.56 10.11 7.81
CA LEU A 122 6.58 8.88 7.01
C LEU A 122 7.87 8.08 7.25
N GLN A 123 9.03 8.74 7.27
CA GLN A 123 10.31 8.08 7.53
C GLN A 123 10.36 7.47 8.94
N MET A 124 9.89 8.20 9.96
CA MET A 124 9.80 7.70 11.34
C MET A 124 8.89 6.47 11.42
N LEU A 125 7.70 6.54 10.80
CA LEU A 125 6.77 5.41 10.73
C LEU A 125 7.39 4.20 10.04
N ASN A 126 8.01 4.39 8.88
CA ASN A 126 8.68 3.31 8.15
C ASN A 126 9.77 2.64 9.01
N LYS A 127 10.61 3.42 9.70
CA LYS A 127 11.66 2.89 10.59
C LYS A 127 11.09 2.12 11.77
N GLU A 128 10.06 2.65 12.40
CA GLU A 128 9.42 1.99 13.54
C GLU A 128 8.77 0.67 13.12
N MET A 129 8.03 0.64 12.00
CA MET A 129 7.40 -0.58 11.50
C MET A 129 8.43 -1.65 11.12
N GLU A 130 9.54 -1.24 10.49
CA GLU A 130 10.63 -2.16 10.15
C GLU A 130 11.32 -2.72 11.41
N SER A 131 11.57 -1.88 12.41
CA SER A 131 12.13 -2.28 13.71
C SER A 131 11.18 -3.25 14.43
N ALA A 132 9.90 -2.91 14.51
CA ALA A 132 8.88 -3.75 15.12
C ALA A 132 8.80 -5.11 14.43
N PHE A 133 8.80 -5.15 13.09
CA PHE A 133 8.77 -6.41 12.34
C PHE A 133 10.00 -7.29 12.59
N LYS A 134 11.22 -6.70 12.62
CA LYS A 134 12.45 -7.44 12.95
C LYS A 134 12.37 -8.05 14.35
N ASN A 135 11.87 -7.27 15.32
CA ASN A 135 11.75 -7.70 16.71
C ASN A 135 10.64 -8.72 16.94
N MET A 136 9.56 -8.75 16.13
CA MET A 136 8.51 -9.76 16.24
C MET A 136 9.02 -11.20 16.05
N LYS A 137 10.15 -11.39 15.34
CA LYS A 137 10.77 -12.71 15.18
C LYS A 137 11.43 -13.23 16.48
N THR A 138 11.75 -12.33 17.41
CA THR A 138 12.51 -12.64 18.63
C THR A 138 11.78 -12.26 19.93
N ARG A 139 10.69 -11.48 19.84
CA ARG A 139 9.97 -10.91 20.98
C ARG A 139 8.46 -10.98 20.76
N ASP A 140 7.76 -11.60 21.70
CA ASP A 140 6.29 -11.64 21.73
C ASP A 140 5.76 -10.37 22.41
N TYR A 141 5.34 -9.39 21.61
CA TYR A 141 4.82 -8.12 22.11
C TYR A 141 3.57 -8.26 22.99
N ARG A 142 2.84 -9.39 22.90
CA ARG A 142 1.68 -9.66 23.80
C ARG A 142 2.13 -9.96 25.22
N LYS A 143 3.35 -10.47 25.38
CA LYS A 143 3.95 -10.80 26.68
C LYS A 143 4.77 -9.64 27.24
N ASP A 144 5.18 -8.71 26.40
CA ASP A 144 5.96 -7.55 26.78
C ASP A 144 5.08 -6.33 27.07
N LYS A 145 4.73 -6.14 28.34
CA LYS A 145 3.93 -4.99 28.80
C LYS A 145 4.66 -3.64 28.68
N SER A 146 5.97 -3.64 28.47
CA SER A 146 6.76 -2.42 28.29
C SER A 146 6.74 -1.92 26.84
N PHE A 147 6.38 -2.80 25.89
CA PHE A 147 6.32 -2.44 24.48
C PHE A 147 5.22 -1.41 24.23
N LYS A 148 5.60 -0.33 23.53
CA LYS A 148 4.68 0.69 23.05
C LYS A 148 5.07 1.07 21.63
N PHE A 149 4.06 1.36 20.82
CA PHE A 149 4.29 2.03 19.56
C PHE A 149 4.44 3.53 19.82
N GLU A 150 5.50 4.11 19.29
CA GLU A 150 5.88 5.51 19.40
C GLU A 150 5.17 6.36 18.35
N TYR A 151 4.57 5.76 17.31
CA TYR A 151 3.84 6.51 16.28
C TYR A 151 2.73 7.40 16.83
N LEU A 152 2.19 7.08 18.01
CA LEU A 152 1.22 7.94 18.68
C LEU A 152 1.79 9.29 19.11
N GLN A 153 3.11 9.38 19.34
CA GLN A 153 3.77 10.61 19.77
C GLN A 153 4.05 11.55 18.60
N TYR A 154 4.53 11.01 17.48
CA TYR A 154 4.95 11.84 16.33
C TYR A 154 3.89 11.93 15.21
N LEU A 155 2.90 11.03 15.17
CA LEU A 155 1.69 11.18 14.34
C LEU A 155 0.54 11.85 15.08
N ALA A 156 0.76 12.38 16.30
CA ALA A 156 -0.23 13.17 16.98
C ALA A 156 -0.66 14.37 16.12
N PRO A 157 -1.95 14.77 16.17
CA PRO A 157 -2.41 16.03 15.63
C PRO A 157 -1.56 17.17 16.19
N VAL A 158 -1.09 18.05 15.31
CA VAL A 158 -0.61 19.36 15.74
C VAL A 158 -1.87 20.15 16.07
N GLU A 159 -1.96 20.64 17.31
CA GLU A 159 -3.04 21.51 17.80
C GLU A 159 -3.18 22.76 16.93
#